data_AF-A0A3D8LFJ4-F1
#
_entry.id   AF-A0A3D8LFJ4-F1
#
_cell.length_a   1.000
_cell.length_b   1.000
_cell.length_c   1.000
_cell.angle_alpha   90.00
_cell.angle_beta   90.00
_cell.angle_gamma   90.00
#
_symmetry.space_group_name_H-M   'P 1'
#
loop_
_entity.id
_entity.type
_entity.pdbx_description
1 polymer ?
#
loop_
_entity_poly.entity_id
_entity_poly.type
_entity_poly.pdbx_seq_one_letter_code
_entity_poly.pdbx_strand_id
1 'polypeptide(L)'
;MVRMDKTFTILLGLLVASLFTSKVLAQKYEAENATLAGGASKIACAGCSGGSAVAQGEGNLTFTVTIPTEGFYNIYIKAAAPSGDKINKLEIGGNTLDFSLKQNNQYTTHKLVSAQKQAAGQHQVKISKSWGWIDIDYIEFESVDGTDRFDLNQTLVTPNPTKEATALYNFLLDNYGDKIISGVMTLNSFDESEWLKENTGKEPALLGIDFMHSGRDYDWYDDETPINDAKTWYSRNGIPALMWHWRDPSRTTEEFYTRTNTKPEGTTFDISRISDPTSAEYTAMLADIDYVAGMLKELQDQNVPVIWRPLHEAAGGWFWWGAKGPAPLKALWHLMYDRIVNHHGLRNLIWVWTREPDDDAWYPGDEYVDIVGRDIYKDGDHGSQTLEFSDMNSRYGGKKMLTLSEVGSFPDVDNLVSDGAAWSWYMPWYGGYTRDSKYNSLALWRKMFAHEYVITLDEMPQLSTYERQDPVTEPTGLWNSQKEKPAFVAYPTMVVRDLVISSERRMKTVTVYNAQGKLVKKQNIGGTTATVSFTDLAPGLYLVKTNLNGAAVRIIKK
;
A
#
# COMPACT_ATOMS: atom_id res chain seq x y z
N MET A 1 69.58 26.20 48.55
CA MET A 1 69.45 25.23 49.65
C MET A 1 68.33 24.26 49.26
N VAL A 2 68.71 23.00 49.00
CA VAL A 2 67.90 21.77 49.04
C VAL A 2 66.75 21.58 48.01
N ARG A 3 66.89 20.50 47.22
CA ARG A 3 65.89 19.79 46.39
C ARG A 3 64.71 19.28 47.23
N MET A 4 63.52 19.18 46.63
CA MET A 4 62.68 17.97 46.77
C MET A 4 61.62 17.88 45.67
N ASP A 5 61.59 16.73 45.00
CA ASP A 5 60.58 16.25 44.06
C ASP A 5 59.19 16.14 44.69
N LYS A 6 58.14 16.21 43.84
CA LYS A 6 56.98 15.29 43.87
C LYS A 6 56.08 15.47 42.64
N THR A 7 56.25 14.55 41.70
CA THR A 7 55.20 13.80 40.97
C THR A 7 53.77 14.38 40.95
N PHE A 8 53.34 14.83 39.77
CA PHE A 8 51.92 15.01 39.42
C PHE A 8 51.41 13.72 38.76
N THR A 9 50.57 12.98 39.48
CA THR A 9 49.82 11.84 38.94
C THR A 9 48.51 12.37 38.35
N ILE A 10 48.34 12.24 37.03
CA ILE A 10 47.08 12.52 36.34
C ILE A 10 46.13 11.35 36.64
N LEU A 11 45.07 11.60 37.41
CA LEU A 11 43.98 10.66 37.62
C LEU A 11 43.00 10.79 36.44
N LEU A 12 43.14 9.92 35.45
CA LEU A 12 42.15 9.75 34.38
C LEU A 12 40.94 9.01 34.96
N GLY A 13 39.90 9.75 35.34
CA GLY A 13 38.61 9.18 35.70
C GLY A 13 37.92 8.63 34.45
N LEU A 14 38.02 7.32 34.24
CA LEU A 14 37.17 6.57 33.31
C LEU A 14 35.72 6.59 33.84
N LEU A 15 34.93 7.55 33.39
CA LEU A 15 33.48 7.47 33.47
C LEU A 15 33.01 6.50 32.38
N VAL A 16 33.00 5.20 32.70
CA VAL A 16 32.29 4.22 31.88
C VAL A 16 30.81 4.49 32.09
N ALA A 17 30.22 5.30 31.20
CA ALA A 17 28.78 5.36 31.05
C ALA A 17 28.33 3.98 30.56
N SER A 18 27.85 3.15 31.48
CA SER A 18 27.08 1.96 31.15
C SER A 18 25.85 2.42 30.38
N LEU A 19 25.89 2.27 29.06
CA LEU A 19 24.70 2.23 28.22
C LEU A 19 23.82 1.11 28.78
N PHE A 20 22.83 1.49 29.59
CA PHE A 20 21.71 0.61 29.86
C PHE A 20 21.01 0.43 28.52
N THR A 21 21.20 -0.73 27.90
CA THR A 21 20.27 -1.21 26.89
C THR A 21 18.91 -1.25 27.58
N SER A 22 17.99 -0.37 27.17
CA SER A 22 16.60 -0.45 27.59
C SER A 22 16.12 -1.85 27.24
N LYS A 23 15.93 -2.71 28.25
CA LYS A 23 15.23 -3.96 28.04
C LYS A 23 13.89 -3.59 27.41
N VAL A 24 13.60 -4.17 26.25
CA VAL A 24 12.24 -4.24 25.72
C VAL A 24 11.38 -4.82 26.84
N LEU A 25 10.52 -3.98 27.42
CA LEU A 25 9.61 -4.38 28.49
C LEU A 25 8.37 -4.98 27.84
N ALA A 26 8.30 -6.31 27.80
CA ALA A 26 7.09 -7.04 27.50
C ALA A 26 6.29 -7.24 28.79
N GLN A 27 5.02 -6.82 28.78
CA GLN A 27 4.10 -6.93 29.92
C GLN A 27 2.95 -7.87 29.57
N LYS A 28 2.81 -8.94 30.34
CA LYS A 28 1.77 -9.95 30.17
C LYS A 28 0.56 -9.67 31.04
N TYR A 29 -0.60 -9.98 30.50
CA TYR A 29 -1.89 -9.91 31.17
C TYR A 29 -2.62 -11.25 31.00
N GLU A 30 -2.63 -12.03 32.07
CA GLU A 30 -3.21 -13.37 32.09
C GLU A 30 -4.71 -13.33 31.84
N ALA A 31 -5.20 -14.20 30.95
CA ALA A 31 -6.60 -14.25 30.56
C ALA A 31 -7.52 -14.58 31.74
N GLU A 32 -7.09 -15.45 32.66
CA GLU A 32 -7.86 -15.81 33.85
C GLU A 32 -8.06 -14.65 34.85
N ASN A 33 -7.33 -13.54 34.68
CA ASN A 33 -7.50 -12.32 35.47
C ASN A 33 -8.35 -11.27 34.75
N ALA A 34 -8.74 -11.51 33.50
CA ALA A 34 -9.66 -10.65 32.77
C ALA A 34 -11.08 -10.75 33.34
N THR A 35 -11.89 -9.72 33.11
CA THR A 35 -13.33 -9.81 33.37
C THR A 35 -13.97 -10.67 32.28
N LEU A 36 -14.56 -11.79 32.69
CA LEU A 36 -15.20 -12.76 31.79
C LEU A 36 -16.70 -12.51 31.71
N ALA A 37 -17.26 -12.54 30.50
CA ALA A 37 -18.69 -12.36 30.27
C ALA A 37 -19.20 -13.27 29.15
N GLY A 38 -20.53 -13.45 29.07
CA GLY A 38 -21.18 -14.05 27.90
C GLY A 38 -20.88 -15.54 27.65
N GLY A 39 -20.38 -16.28 28.64
CA GLY A 39 -20.06 -17.70 28.51
C GLY A 39 -18.56 -18.02 28.42
N ALA A 40 -17.69 -17.00 28.50
CA ALA A 40 -16.25 -17.21 28.67
C ALA A 40 -15.98 -17.80 30.06
N SER A 41 -15.11 -18.81 30.14
CA SER A 41 -14.84 -19.51 31.40
C SER A 41 -13.37 -19.91 31.55
N LYS A 42 -12.90 -19.85 32.79
CA LYS A 42 -11.55 -20.29 33.15
C LYS A 42 -11.44 -21.81 33.01
N ILE A 43 -10.37 -22.28 32.37
CA ILE A 43 -10.03 -23.68 32.19
C ILE A 43 -8.65 -23.99 32.78
N ALA A 44 -8.48 -25.22 33.27
CA ALA A 44 -7.19 -25.67 33.78
C ALA A 44 -6.22 -25.92 32.63
N CYS A 45 -5.01 -25.35 32.71
CA CYS A 45 -3.98 -25.53 31.70
C CYS A 45 -2.60 -25.54 32.37
N ALA A 46 -2.07 -26.73 32.66
CA ALA A 46 -0.79 -26.88 33.36
C ALA A 46 0.42 -26.35 32.56
N GLY A 47 0.29 -26.25 31.23
CA GLY A 47 1.33 -25.72 30.34
C GLY A 47 1.18 -24.24 30.00
N CYS A 48 0.12 -23.57 30.48
CA CYS A 48 -0.13 -22.14 30.26
C CYS A 48 0.54 -21.29 31.32
N SER A 49 0.72 -20.01 31.03
CA SER A 49 1.12 -19.03 32.03
C SER A 49 0.07 -18.97 33.16
N GLY A 50 0.48 -18.71 34.40
CA GLY A 50 -0.44 -18.73 35.55
C GLY A 50 -1.09 -20.08 35.89
N GLY A 51 -0.85 -21.14 35.10
CA GLY A 51 -1.45 -22.47 35.26
C GLY A 51 -2.91 -22.57 34.82
N SER A 52 -3.42 -21.58 34.08
CA SER A 52 -4.80 -21.52 33.61
C SER A 52 -4.88 -20.86 32.24
N ALA A 53 -6.03 -21.00 31.60
CA ALA A 53 -6.39 -20.25 30.40
C ALA A 53 -7.88 -19.92 30.47
N VAL A 54 -8.39 -19.22 29.48
CA VAL A 54 -9.83 -18.95 29.32
C VAL A 54 -10.30 -19.53 28.00
N ALA A 55 -11.27 -20.45 28.09
CA ALA A 55 -12.07 -20.83 26.93
C ALA A 55 -13.04 -19.68 26.64
N GLN A 56 -12.86 -19.01 25.50
CA GLN A 56 -13.74 -17.91 25.11
C GLN A 56 -15.17 -18.41 24.91
N GLY A 57 -15.34 -19.57 24.24
CA GLY A 57 -16.65 -20.12 23.89
C GLY A 57 -17.50 -19.06 23.17
N GLU A 58 -18.68 -18.80 23.74
CA GLU A 58 -19.62 -17.76 23.26
C GLU A 58 -19.37 -16.37 23.87
N GLY A 59 -18.38 -16.25 24.75
CA GLY A 59 -18.16 -15.10 25.60
C GLY A 59 -17.08 -14.12 25.14
N ASN A 60 -16.79 -13.19 26.05
CA ASN A 60 -15.85 -12.10 25.84
C ASN A 60 -14.92 -11.98 27.05
N LEU A 61 -13.72 -11.50 26.81
CA LEU A 61 -12.73 -11.17 27.83
C LEU A 61 -12.48 -9.66 27.79
N THR A 62 -12.47 -9.00 28.95
CA THR A 62 -12.05 -7.60 29.07
C THR A 62 -10.87 -7.51 30.02
N PHE A 63 -9.70 -7.18 29.47
CA PHE A 63 -8.44 -7.00 30.18
C PHE A 63 -8.31 -5.54 30.60
N THR A 64 -7.97 -5.30 31.87
CA THR A 64 -7.49 -4.00 32.32
C THR A 64 -5.97 -3.98 32.22
N VAL A 65 -5.44 -3.25 31.25
CA VAL A 65 -4.01 -3.13 31.00
C VAL A 65 -3.49 -1.80 31.56
N THR A 66 -2.25 -1.77 32.08
CA THR A 66 -1.61 -0.56 32.58
C THR A 66 -0.37 -0.26 31.74
N ILE A 67 -0.44 0.80 30.94
CA ILE A 67 0.65 1.27 30.10
C ILE A 67 1.52 2.24 30.93
N PRO A 68 2.79 1.91 31.22
CA PRO A 68 3.61 2.69 32.14
C PRO A 68 4.05 4.04 31.57
N THR A 69 4.26 4.11 30.25
CA THR A 69 4.75 5.28 29.53
C THR A 69 4.00 5.40 28.22
N GLU A 70 3.68 6.62 27.79
CA GLU A 70 3.17 6.80 26.44
C GLU A 70 4.22 6.33 25.43
N GLY A 71 3.79 5.61 24.40
CA GLY A 71 4.69 5.06 23.39
C GLY A 71 3.98 4.10 22.45
N PHE A 72 4.77 3.42 21.62
CA PHE A 72 4.28 2.42 20.69
C PHE A 72 4.46 1.01 21.25
N TYR A 73 3.46 0.16 21.02
CA TYR A 73 3.43 -1.20 21.54
C TYR A 73 3.02 -2.21 20.47
N ASN A 74 3.76 -3.30 20.34
CA ASN A 74 3.23 -4.51 19.72
C ASN A 74 2.27 -5.18 20.70
N ILE A 75 1.15 -5.68 20.17
CA ILE A 75 0.13 -6.40 20.95
C ILE A 75 0.11 -7.85 20.45
N TYR A 76 0.35 -8.78 21.37
CA TYR A 76 0.33 -10.22 21.10
C TYR A 76 -0.78 -10.91 21.86
N ILE A 77 -1.24 -12.02 21.32
CA ILE A 77 -2.09 -13.00 22.01
C ILE A 77 -1.39 -14.35 22.02
N LYS A 78 -1.40 -15.02 23.17
CA LYS A 78 -1.05 -16.43 23.30
C LYS A 78 -2.35 -17.24 23.36
N ALA A 79 -2.67 -17.96 22.30
CA ALA A 79 -3.95 -18.65 22.18
C ALA A 79 -3.86 -19.94 21.37
N ALA A 80 -4.89 -20.78 21.50
CA ALA A 80 -5.12 -21.98 20.71
C ALA A 80 -6.53 -21.92 20.07
N ALA A 81 -6.69 -22.54 18.90
CA ALA A 81 -7.98 -22.67 18.20
C ALA A 81 -8.28 -24.17 18.00
N PRO A 82 -8.74 -24.89 19.03
CA PRO A 82 -8.82 -26.35 18.98
C PRO A 82 -9.88 -26.87 18.00
N SER A 83 -10.91 -26.07 17.72
CA SER A 83 -12.10 -26.49 16.97
C SER A 83 -12.18 -25.95 15.54
N GLY A 84 -11.06 -25.94 14.81
CA GLY A 84 -10.97 -25.42 13.44
C GLY A 84 -10.56 -23.94 13.40
N ASP A 85 -10.30 -23.41 12.20
CA ASP A 85 -10.00 -21.98 12.01
C ASP A 85 -11.07 -21.09 12.65
N LYS A 86 -10.64 -20.01 13.32
CA LYS A 86 -11.53 -19.05 13.99
C LYS A 86 -11.16 -17.63 13.65
N ILE A 87 -12.18 -16.79 13.60
CA ILE A 87 -12.05 -15.33 13.53
C ILE A 87 -12.68 -14.77 14.81
N ASN A 88 -11.99 -13.85 15.48
CA ASN A 88 -12.47 -13.13 16.66
C ASN A 88 -12.03 -11.67 16.59
N LYS A 89 -12.53 -10.83 17.50
CA LYS A 89 -12.29 -9.39 17.44
C LYS A 89 -11.45 -8.91 18.62
N LEU A 90 -10.47 -8.07 18.34
CA LEU A 90 -9.75 -7.23 19.30
C LEU A 90 -10.36 -5.83 19.28
N GLU A 91 -10.62 -5.26 20.45
CA GLU A 91 -11.06 -3.87 20.62
C GLU A 91 -10.13 -3.16 21.61
N ILE A 92 -9.58 -2.02 21.20
CA ILE A 92 -8.68 -1.17 21.99
C ILE A 92 -8.85 0.30 21.57
N GLY A 93 -9.03 1.20 22.54
CA GLY A 93 -9.18 2.64 22.25
C GLY A 93 -10.36 2.99 21.34
N GLY A 94 -11.45 2.19 21.36
CA GLY A 94 -12.60 2.35 20.46
C GLY A 94 -12.39 1.81 19.05
N ASN A 95 -11.17 1.40 18.69
CA ASN A 95 -10.85 0.76 17.42
C ASN A 95 -11.08 -0.76 17.51
N THR A 96 -11.51 -1.38 16.41
CA THR A 96 -11.76 -2.83 16.32
C THR A 96 -10.95 -3.47 15.18
N LEU A 97 -10.41 -4.67 15.42
CA LEU A 97 -9.70 -5.50 14.45
C LEU A 97 -10.23 -6.93 14.51
N ASP A 98 -10.57 -7.50 13.36
CA ASP A 98 -10.78 -8.94 13.24
C ASP A 98 -9.43 -9.64 13.11
N PHE A 99 -9.19 -10.70 13.90
CA PHE A 99 -7.99 -11.53 13.80
C PHE A 99 -8.37 -13.00 13.61
N SER A 100 -7.56 -13.73 12.83
CA SER A 100 -7.76 -15.14 12.57
C SER A 100 -6.71 -16.02 13.25
N LEU A 101 -7.16 -17.17 13.76
CA LEU A 101 -6.31 -18.23 14.27
C LEU A 101 -6.57 -19.50 13.45
N LYS A 102 -5.50 -20.12 12.95
CA LYS A 102 -5.57 -21.42 12.30
C LYS A 102 -5.80 -22.52 13.32
N GLN A 103 -6.48 -23.60 12.90
CA GLN A 103 -6.72 -24.75 13.75
C GLN A 103 -5.42 -25.24 14.39
N ASN A 104 -5.35 -25.18 15.71
CA ASN A 104 -4.21 -25.65 16.48
C ASN A 104 -4.63 -25.96 17.92
N ASN A 105 -4.20 -27.11 18.43
CA ASN A 105 -4.43 -27.52 19.82
C ASN A 105 -3.35 -27.00 20.77
N GLN A 106 -2.26 -26.45 20.24
CA GLN A 106 -1.16 -25.87 21.02
C GLN A 106 -1.33 -24.36 21.12
N TYR A 107 -1.01 -23.80 22.28
CA TYR A 107 -0.99 -22.35 22.48
C TYR A 107 0.19 -21.73 21.72
N THR A 108 -0.09 -20.93 20.70
CA THR A 108 0.91 -20.21 19.90
C THR A 108 0.78 -18.71 20.12
N THR A 109 1.90 -18.00 20.02
CA THR A 109 1.92 -16.54 20.14
C THR A 109 1.67 -15.93 18.77
N HIS A 110 0.69 -15.05 18.68
CA HIS A 110 0.34 -14.32 17.46
C HIS A 110 0.46 -12.83 17.73
N LYS A 111 1.20 -12.12 16.87
CA LYS A 111 1.17 -10.65 16.86
C LYS A 111 -0.15 -10.23 16.23
N LEU A 112 -0.96 -9.49 16.96
CA LEU A 112 -2.24 -8.96 16.48
C LEU A 112 -2.09 -7.55 15.93
N VAL A 113 -1.29 -6.72 16.61
CA VAL A 113 -1.11 -5.31 16.26
C VAL A 113 0.37 -4.98 16.34
N SER A 114 0.87 -4.25 15.35
CA SER A 114 2.26 -3.81 15.25
C SER A 114 2.31 -2.32 15.59
N ALA A 115 3.12 -1.96 16.59
CA ALA A 115 3.42 -0.58 16.97
C ALA A 115 2.16 0.32 17.05
N GLN A 116 1.23 -0.04 17.91
CA GLN A 116 0.07 0.78 18.25
C GLN A 116 0.47 1.85 19.26
N LYS A 117 0.16 3.12 18.99
CA LYS A 117 0.37 4.18 19.97
C LYS A 117 -0.60 3.99 21.14
N GLN A 118 -0.10 4.12 22.36
CA GLN A 118 -0.88 4.03 23.59
C GLN A 118 -0.45 5.12 24.56
N ALA A 119 -1.42 5.83 25.14
CA ALA A 119 -1.16 6.77 26.22
C ALA A 119 -0.77 6.03 27.51
N ALA A 120 -0.03 6.69 28.40
CA ALA A 120 0.21 6.15 29.74
C ALA A 120 -1.10 6.04 30.54
N GLY A 121 -1.22 5.01 31.39
CA GLY A 121 -2.37 4.81 32.26
C GLY A 121 -3.09 3.49 32.05
N GLN A 122 -4.31 3.39 32.60
CA GLN A 122 -5.13 2.19 32.50
C GLN A 122 -6.02 2.22 31.25
N HIS A 123 -6.04 1.11 30.52
CA HIS A 123 -6.86 0.93 29.32
C HIS A 123 -7.64 -0.38 29.41
N GLN A 124 -8.77 -0.43 28.70
CA GLN A 124 -9.52 -1.66 28.50
C GLN A 124 -9.18 -2.24 27.14
N VAL A 125 -8.82 -3.51 27.12
CA VAL A 125 -8.60 -4.29 25.90
C VAL A 125 -9.60 -5.43 25.91
N LYS A 126 -10.39 -5.56 24.85
CA LYS A 126 -11.46 -6.56 24.81
C LYS A 126 -11.22 -7.53 23.67
N ILE A 127 -11.29 -8.82 23.99
CA ILE A 127 -11.40 -9.89 23.01
C ILE A 127 -12.86 -10.32 22.99
N SER A 128 -13.51 -10.14 21.84
CA SER A 128 -14.92 -10.44 21.70
C SER A 128 -15.20 -11.49 20.64
N LYS A 129 -16.33 -12.17 20.82
CA LYS A 129 -16.74 -13.24 19.93
C LYS A 129 -17.08 -12.66 18.56
N SER A 130 -16.36 -13.11 17.53
CA SER A 130 -16.95 -13.20 16.19
C SER A 130 -17.45 -14.62 16.00
N TRP A 131 -16.54 -15.57 15.79
CA TRP A 131 -16.87 -16.99 15.77
C TRP A 131 -16.75 -17.62 17.16
N GLY A 132 -15.88 -17.09 18.03
CA GLY A 132 -15.64 -17.61 19.39
C GLY A 132 -14.64 -18.77 19.42
N TRP A 133 -14.82 -19.65 20.40
CA TRP A 133 -14.20 -20.99 20.46
C TRP A 133 -12.67 -21.03 20.27
N ILE A 134 -11.98 -20.07 20.87
CA ILE A 134 -10.53 -20.08 21.09
C ILE A 134 -10.24 -20.15 22.58
N ASP A 135 -9.09 -20.73 22.91
CA ASP A 135 -8.58 -20.77 24.28
C ASP A 135 -7.42 -19.77 24.41
N ILE A 136 -7.49 -18.87 25.39
CA ILE A 136 -6.59 -17.72 25.53
C ILE A 136 -5.79 -17.89 26.83
N ASP A 137 -4.47 -17.87 26.72
CA ASP A 137 -3.52 -17.90 27.85
C ASP A 137 -3.31 -16.47 28.38
N TYR A 138 -2.76 -15.58 27.53
CA TYR A 138 -2.58 -14.16 27.87
C TYR A 138 -2.58 -13.26 26.65
N ILE A 139 -2.69 -11.95 26.90
CA ILE A 139 -2.23 -10.91 25.96
C ILE A 139 -0.94 -10.29 26.48
N GLU A 140 -0.10 -9.82 25.57
CA GLU A 140 1.21 -9.23 25.88
C GLU A 140 1.41 -7.93 25.12
N PHE A 141 1.91 -6.92 25.83
CA PHE A 141 2.27 -5.62 25.29
C PHE A 141 3.78 -5.47 25.33
N GLU A 142 4.40 -5.30 24.17
CA GLU A 142 5.84 -5.13 24.01
C GLU A 142 6.11 -3.71 23.53
N SER A 143 6.82 -2.91 24.33
CA SER A 143 7.22 -1.56 23.92
C SER A 143 8.17 -1.62 22.72
N VAL A 144 7.93 -0.78 21.72
CA VAL A 144 8.75 -0.66 20.51
C VAL A 144 9.00 0.82 20.17
N ASP A 145 10.03 1.08 19.36
CA ASP A 145 10.23 2.41 18.79
C ASP A 145 9.18 2.66 17.70
N GLY A 146 8.58 3.86 17.71
CA GLY A 146 7.61 4.26 16.69
C GLY A 146 8.24 4.48 15.32
N THR A 147 9.56 4.71 15.25
CA THR A 147 10.28 4.84 13.98
C THR A 147 10.41 3.51 13.24
N ASP A 148 10.43 2.39 13.98
CA ASP A 148 10.54 1.04 13.41
C ASP A 148 9.29 0.61 12.63
N ARG A 149 8.24 1.44 12.64
CA ARG A 149 7.04 1.24 11.82
C ARG A 149 7.34 1.29 10.33
N PHE A 150 8.39 2.01 9.91
CA PHE A 150 8.58 2.36 8.52
C PHE A 150 9.98 1.99 8.02
N ASP A 151 10.03 1.21 6.94
CA ASP A 151 11.21 0.90 6.12
C ASP A 151 10.87 1.24 4.66
N LEU A 152 10.39 2.47 4.45
CA LEU A 152 9.76 2.88 3.19
C LEU A 152 10.72 2.69 2.02
N ASN A 153 10.18 2.25 0.88
CA ASN A 153 10.93 2.32 -0.36
C ASN A 153 11.23 3.78 -0.70
N GLN A 154 12.48 4.06 -1.01
CA GLN A 154 12.96 5.43 -1.22
C GLN A 154 12.82 5.87 -2.69
N THR A 155 12.42 4.96 -3.58
CA THR A 155 12.28 5.21 -5.02
C THR A 155 11.02 4.57 -5.58
N LEU A 156 10.47 5.15 -6.65
CA LEU A 156 9.36 4.59 -7.41
C LEU A 156 9.72 3.26 -8.10
N VAL A 157 8.72 2.40 -8.30
CA VAL A 157 8.83 1.13 -9.05
C VAL A 157 9.06 1.36 -10.54
N THR A 158 8.56 2.50 -11.06
CA THR A 158 8.73 2.91 -12.45
C THR A 158 10.20 3.29 -12.70
N PRO A 159 10.92 2.63 -13.63
CA PRO A 159 12.33 2.90 -13.86
C PRO A 159 12.54 4.22 -14.61
N ASN A 160 13.46 5.06 -14.12
CA ASN A 160 13.72 6.41 -14.63
C ASN A 160 12.46 7.29 -14.61
N PRO A 161 11.86 7.51 -13.43
CA PRO A 161 10.70 8.38 -13.31
C PRO A 161 11.03 9.80 -13.77
N THR A 162 10.01 10.54 -14.21
CA THR A 162 10.13 11.99 -14.46
C THR A 162 10.52 12.70 -13.16
N LYS A 163 11.18 13.86 -13.29
CA LYS A 163 11.59 14.64 -12.11
C LYS A 163 10.38 15.07 -11.28
N GLU A 164 9.23 15.31 -11.91
CA GLU A 164 8.00 15.71 -11.25
C GLU A 164 7.36 14.56 -10.47
N ALA A 165 7.39 13.33 -11.01
CA ALA A 165 6.93 12.15 -10.26
C ALA A 165 7.85 11.86 -9.07
N THR A 166 9.16 12.02 -9.23
CA THR A 166 10.11 11.93 -8.11
C THR A 166 9.86 13.01 -7.08
N ALA A 167 9.63 14.26 -7.49
CA ALA A 167 9.35 15.37 -6.58
C ALA A 167 8.07 15.13 -5.78
N LEU A 168 6.99 14.68 -6.44
CA LEU A 168 5.76 14.27 -5.76
C LEU A 168 6.00 13.12 -4.78
N TYR A 169 6.70 12.06 -5.19
CA TYR A 169 6.97 10.93 -4.28
C TYR A 169 7.82 11.34 -3.07
N ASN A 170 8.81 12.20 -3.26
CA ASN A 170 9.62 12.75 -2.16
C ASN A 170 8.77 13.60 -1.21
N PHE A 171 7.86 14.42 -1.74
CA PHE A 171 6.92 15.18 -0.90
C PHE A 171 6.03 14.25 -0.07
N LEU A 172 5.53 13.16 -0.66
CA LEU A 172 4.76 12.16 0.08
C LEU A 172 5.61 11.50 1.17
N LEU A 173 6.85 11.12 0.87
CA LEU A 173 7.78 10.50 1.82
C LEU A 173 8.10 11.41 3.01
N ASP A 174 8.44 12.67 2.75
CA ASP A 174 8.84 13.64 3.80
C ASP A 174 7.68 14.02 4.73
N ASN A 175 6.43 13.80 4.30
CA ASN A 175 5.25 14.07 5.12
C ASN A 175 4.68 12.79 5.76
N TYR A 176 5.07 11.60 5.32
CA TYR A 176 4.49 10.35 5.78
C TYR A 176 4.85 10.06 7.25
N GLY A 177 3.83 9.97 8.10
CA GLY A 177 4.00 9.81 9.54
C GLY A 177 3.89 11.11 10.34
N ASP A 178 4.08 12.26 9.68
CA ASP A 178 4.09 13.58 10.33
C ASP A 178 2.90 14.46 9.95
N LYS A 179 2.35 14.26 8.74
CA LYS A 179 1.19 14.98 8.21
C LYS A 179 0.27 14.04 7.45
N ILE A 180 -0.97 14.47 7.27
CA ILE A 180 -1.93 13.86 6.34
C ILE A 180 -2.32 14.88 5.28
N ILE A 181 -2.33 14.46 4.02
CA ILE A 181 -2.73 15.30 2.89
C ILE A 181 -4.24 15.24 2.75
N SER A 182 -4.90 16.40 2.69
CA SER A 182 -6.34 16.48 2.44
C SER A 182 -6.66 16.20 0.99
N GLY A 183 -7.66 15.35 0.75
CA GLY A 183 -8.14 15.02 -0.59
C GLY A 183 -9.66 15.11 -0.69
N VAL A 184 -10.16 15.23 -1.92
CA VAL A 184 -11.58 15.03 -2.26
C VAL A 184 -11.72 14.46 -3.67
N MET A 185 -12.67 13.56 -3.89
CA MET A 185 -13.04 13.12 -5.23
C MET A 185 -13.97 14.15 -5.88
N THR A 186 -13.81 14.36 -7.19
CA THR A 186 -14.76 15.15 -7.99
C THR A 186 -15.69 14.30 -8.85
N LEU A 187 -16.90 14.81 -9.11
CA LEU A 187 -17.75 14.32 -10.21
C LEU A 187 -17.74 15.27 -11.40
N ASN A 188 -17.75 16.59 -11.15
CA ASN A 188 -17.81 17.62 -12.20
C ASN A 188 -16.69 18.65 -11.98
N SER A 189 -15.47 18.24 -12.34
CA SER A 189 -14.25 19.04 -12.26
C SER A 189 -13.90 19.53 -10.85
N PHE A 190 -14.39 20.69 -10.43
CA PHE A 190 -13.98 21.30 -9.16
C PHE A 190 -15.13 21.49 -8.17
N ASP A 191 -16.29 20.88 -8.41
CA ASP A 191 -17.50 21.16 -7.63
C ASP A 191 -17.36 20.82 -6.13
N GLU A 192 -16.70 19.72 -5.77
CA GLU A 192 -16.39 19.43 -4.37
C GLU A 192 -15.39 20.43 -3.74
N SER A 193 -14.33 20.79 -4.45
CA SER A 193 -13.29 21.67 -3.90
C SER A 193 -13.76 23.12 -3.78
N GLU A 194 -14.55 23.61 -4.74
CA GLU A 194 -15.21 24.92 -4.69
C GLU A 194 -16.20 24.98 -3.53
N TRP A 195 -17.03 23.95 -3.35
CA TRP A 195 -17.96 23.89 -2.21
C TRP A 195 -17.20 23.93 -0.87
N LEU A 196 -16.08 23.21 -0.76
CA LEU A 196 -15.22 23.25 0.42
C LEU A 196 -14.63 24.65 0.63
N LYS A 197 -14.17 25.31 -0.44
CA LYS A 197 -13.64 26.67 -0.38
C LYS A 197 -14.67 27.66 0.17
N GLU A 198 -15.90 27.62 -0.35
CA GLU A 198 -16.99 28.50 0.05
C GLU A 198 -17.38 28.32 1.53
N ASN A 199 -17.35 27.09 2.03
CA ASN A 199 -17.88 26.76 3.36
C ASN A 199 -16.81 26.73 4.47
N THR A 200 -15.55 26.52 4.11
CA THR A 200 -14.42 26.39 5.05
C THR A 200 -13.34 27.46 4.87
N GLY A 201 -13.28 28.11 3.71
CA GLY A 201 -12.21 29.04 3.34
C GLY A 201 -10.95 28.37 2.78
N LYS A 202 -10.88 27.03 2.73
CA LYS A 202 -9.73 26.26 2.25
C LYS A 202 -10.13 25.21 1.21
N GLU A 203 -9.16 24.75 0.44
CA GLU A 203 -9.30 23.68 -0.57
C GLU A 203 -8.41 22.49 -0.20
N PRO A 204 -8.80 21.26 -0.58
CA PRO A 204 -7.98 20.08 -0.34
C PRO A 204 -6.69 20.14 -1.17
N ALA A 205 -5.60 19.54 -0.68
CA ALA A 205 -4.34 19.48 -1.43
C ALA A 205 -4.41 18.51 -2.63
N LEU A 206 -5.20 17.43 -2.52
CA LEU A 206 -5.36 16.37 -3.51
C LEU A 206 -6.76 16.42 -4.15
N LEU A 207 -6.83 16.26 -5.47
CA LEU A 207 -8.07 16.14 -6.23
C LEU A 207 -8.15 14.77 -6.90
N GLY A 208 -9.19 14.01 -6.55
CA GLY A 208 -9.54 12.75 -7.19
C GLY A 208 -10.29 12.97 -8.50
N ILE A 209 -9.84 12.33 -9.58
CA ILE A 209 -10.35 12.47 -10.95
C ILE A 209 -10.56 11.06 -11.53
N ASP A 210 -11.54 10.90 -12.43
CA ASP A 210 -11.88 9.60 -13.04
C ASP A 210 -11.85 9.63 -14.57
N PHE A 211 -11.28 8.60 -15.18
CA PHE A 211 -11.38 8.32 -16.63
C PHE A 211 -12.63 7.50 -17.02
N MET A 212 -13.62 7.36 -16.14
CA MET A 212 -14.83 6.53 -16.32
C MET A 212 -15.54 6.74 -17.67
N HIS A 213 -15.51 7.96 -18.21
CA HIS A 213 -16.20 8.32 -19.44
C HIS A 213 -15.28 8.44 -20.65
N SER A 214 -13.96 8.31 -20.45
CA SER A 214 -12.96 8.48 -21.51
C SER A 214 -12.96 7.31 -22.52
N GLY A 215 -12.75 7.63 -23.79
CA GLY A 215 -12.63 6.66 -24.89
C GLY A 215 -13.95 6.00 -25.27
N ARG A 216 -15.07 6.67 -24.98
CA ARG A 216 -16.43 6.15 -25.21
C ARG A 216 -17.18 6.81 -26.37
N ASP A 217 -16.60 7.81 -27.01
CA ASP A 217 -17.21 8.58 -28.11
C ASP A 217 -18.57 9.19 -27.74
N TYR A 218 -18.73 9.65 -26.50
CA TYR A 218 -19.96 10.29 -26.06
C TYR A 218 -20.05 11.75 -26.53
N ASP A 219 -21.18 12.14 -27.12
CA ASP A 219 -21.42 13.54 -27.52
C ASP A 219 -21.52 14.52 -26.33
N TRP A 220 -21.76 14.02 -25.12
CA TRP A 220 -21.98 14.82 -23.91
C TRP A 220 -20.77 14.90 -22.99
N TYR A 221 -19.70 14.16 -23.26
CA TYR A 221 -18.50 14.14 -22.42
C TYR A 221 -17.28 14.57 -23.24
N ASP A 222 -16.46 15.44 -22.66
CA ASP A 222 -15.19 15.85 -23.24
C ASP A 222 -14.05 15.09 -22.56
N ASP A 223 -13.38 14.22 -23.30
CA ASP A 223 -12.25 13.42 -22.84
C ASP A 223 -11.06 14.29 -22.37
N GLU A 224 -10.98 15.55 -22.79
CA GLU A 224 -9.96 16.49 -22.31
C GLU A 224 -10.21 16.98 -20.88
N THR A 225 -11.44 16.83 -20.36
CA THR A 225 -11.81 17.29 -19.01
C THR A 225 -10.87 16.79 -17.91
N PRO A 226 -10.66 15.47 -17.71
CA PRO A 226 -9.77 14.95 -16.66
C PRO A 226 -8.31 15.40 -16.83
N ILE A 227 -7.86 15.64 -18.07
CA ILE A 227 -6.51 16.13 -18.36
C ILE A 227 -6.38 17.59 -17.95
N ASN A 228 -7.34 18.43 -18.34
CA ASN A 228 -7.38 19.84 -17.97
C ASN A 228 -7.53 20.03 -16.46
N ASP A 229 -8.31 19.19 -15.79
CA ASP A 229 -8.48 19.23 -14.34
C ASP A 229 -7.19 18.88 -13.62
N ALA A 230 -6.52 17.80 -14.03
CA ALA A 230 -5.24 17.39 -13.46
C ALA A 230 -4.15 18.47 -13.63
N LYS A 231 -4.07 19.07 -14.82
CA LYS A 231 -3.16 20.19 -15.11
C LYS A 231 -3.47 21.42 -14.27
N THR A 232 -4.74 21.79 -14.19
CA THR A 232 -5.19 22.96 -13.43
C THR A 232 -4.84 22.79 -11.96
N TRP A 233 -5.12 21.61 -11.40
CA TRP A 233 -4.80 21.32 -10.01
C TRP A 233 -3.28 21.35 -9.76
N TYR A 234 -2.50 20.70 -10.62
CA TYR A 234 -1.05 20.67 -10.50
C TYR A 234 -0.40 22.06 -10.67
N SER A 235 -0.95 22.93 -11.54
CA SER A 235 -0.47 24.31 -11.71
C SER A 235 -0.60 25.15 -10.44
N ARG A 236 -1.47 24.73 -9.52
CA ARG A 236 -1.68 25.33 -8.19
C ARG A 236 -0.87 24.61 -7.10
N ASN A 237 0.08 23.77 -7.48
CA ASN A 237 0.84 22.85 -6.65
C ASN A 237 -0.01 21.74 -5.98
N GLY A 238 -1.24 21.53 -6.43
CA GLY A 238 -2.09 20.44 -5.96
C GLY A 238 -1.67 19.09 -6.54
N ILE A 239 -2.18 18.01 -5.95
CA ILE A 239 -1.87 16.62 -6.35
C ILE A 239 -3.06 16.05 -7.15
N PRO A 240 -2.91 15.72 -8.44
CA PRO A 240 -3.93 15.00 -9.17
C PRO A 240 -3.84 13.49 -8.89
N ALA A 241 -4.94 12.90 -8.42
CA ALA A 241 -5.08 11.47 -8.20
C ALA A 241 -6.14 10.88 -9.14
N LEU A 242 -5.69 10.08 -10.10
CA LEU A 242 -6.55 9.55 -11.14
C LEU A 242 -6.87 8.08 -10.88
N MET A 243 -8.14 7.73 -11.08
CA MET A 243 -8.64 6.36 -11.11
C MET A 243 -9.43 6.11 -12.39
N TRP A 244 -9.97 4.89 -12.51
CA TRP A 244 -10.73 4.51 -13.68
C TRP A 244 -11.83 3.50 -13.36
N HIS A 245 -13.07 3.97 -13.30
CA HIS A 245 -14.23 3.08 -13.37
C HIS A 245 -14.39 2.56 -14.80
N TRP A 246 -13.64 1.50 -15.11
CA TRP A 246 -13.50 0.98 -16.46
C TRP A 246 -14.80 0.30 -16.93
N ARG A 247 -15.60 1.02 -17.72
CA ARG A 247 -16.83 0.49 -18.36
C ARG A 247 -16.51 -0.69 -19.28
N ASP A 248 -17.47 -1.58 -19.49
CA ASP A 248 -17.32 -2.79 -20.30
C ASP A 248 -16.53 -2.52 -21.61
N PRO A 249 -15.33 -3.12 -21.76
CA PRO A 249 -14.47 -2.91 -22.92
C PRO A 249 -15.12 -3.34 -24.25
N SER A 250 -16.03 -4.32 -24.23
CA SER A 250 -16.73 -4.78 -25.43
C SER A 250 -17.71 -3.77 -26.03
N ARG A 251 -17.98 -2.67 -25.31
CA ARG A 251 -18.98 -1.65 -25.69
C ARG A 251 -20.41 -2.19 -25.80
N THR A 252 -20.69 -3.38 -25.26
CA THR A 252 -22.05 -3.95 -25.28
C THR A 252 -22.96 -3.41 -24.18
N THR A 253 -22.38 -2.77 -23.17
CA THR A 253 -23.05 -2.05 -22.09
C THR A 253 -22.15 -0.92 -21.57
N GLU A 254 -22.74 -0.03 -20.78
CA GLU A 254 -22.01 1.02 -20.06
C GLU A 254 -21.62 0.61 -18.64
N GLU A 255 -21.95 -0.61 -18.23
CA GLU A 255 -21.68 -1.10 -16.88
C GLU A 255 -20.21 -1.44 -16.66
N PHE A 256 -19.68 -1.07 -15.50
CA PHE A 256 -18.41 -1.58 -14.95
C PHE A 256 -18.64 -2.61 -13.83
N TYR A 257 -19.87 -2.66 -13.29
CA TYR A 257 -20.25 -3.64 -12.28
C TYR A 257 -20.44 -5.04 -12.87
N THR A 258 -19.97 -6.05 -12.16
CA THR A 258 -20.19 -7.46 -12.48
C THR A 258 -21.67 -7.81 -12.41
N ARG A 259 -22.17 -8.54 -13.41
CA ARG A 259 -23.52 -9.08 -13.36
C ARG A 259 -23.67 -10.08 -12.22
N THR A 260 -24.61 -9.81 -11.32
CA THR A 260 -24.97 -10.70 -10.20
C THR A 260 -26.49 -10.76 -10.05
N ASN A 261 -27.00 -11.60 -9.15
CA ASN A 261 -28.43 -11.63 -8.84
C ASN A 261 -28.94 -10.29 -8.27
N THR A 262 -28.08 -9.53 -7.59
CA THR A 262 -28.40 -8.23 -6.99
C THR A 262 -28.05 -7.05 -7.90
N LYS A 263 -27.35 -7.29 -9.01
CA LYS A 263 -27.01 -6.33 -10.07
C LYS A 263 -27.23 -7.00 -11.44
N PRO A 264 -28.49 -7.30 -11.82
CA PRO A 264 -28.80 -8.06 -13.04
C PRO A 264 -28.42 -7.36 -14.34
N GLU A 265 -28.32 -6.04 -14.32
CA GLU A 265 -27.90 -5.18 -15.44
C GLU A 265 -26.38 -5.13 -15.64
N GLY A 266 -25.60 -5.61 -14.66
CA GLY A 266 -24.14 -5.59 -14.73
C GLY A 266 -23.56 -6.29 -15.96
N THR A 267 -22.30 -6.00 -16.26
CA THR A 267 -21.59 -6.58 -17.41
C THR A 267 -21.26 -8.06 -17.21
N THR A 268 -21.23 -8.79 -18.33
CA THR A 268 -20.72 -10.16 -18.43
C THR A 268 -19.30 -10.26 -18.95
N PHE A 269 -18.59 -9.14 -19.08
CA PHE A 269 -17.24 -9.10 -19.61
C PHE A 269 -16.32 -10.08 -18.86
N ASP A 270 -15.62 -10.94 -19.59
CA ASP A 270 -14.90 -12.07 -19.01
C ASP A 270 -13.39 -11.80 -18.96
N ILE A 271 -12.92 -11.26 -17.84
CA ILE A 271 -11.49 -11.03 -17.61
C ILE A 271 -10.65 -12.31 -17.69
N SER A 272 -11.21 -13.52 -17.57
CA SER A 272 -10.42 -14.75 -17.72
C SER A 272 -9.78 -14.90 -19.12
N ARG A 273 -10.30 -14.15 -20.10
CA ARG A 273 -9.74 -14.04 -21.46
C ARG A 273 -8.43 -13.26 -21.54
N ILE A 274 -7.97 -12.65 -20.45
CA ILE A 274 -6.65 -11.98 -20.36
C ILE A 274 -5.48 -12.89 -20.76
N SER A 275 -5.64 -14.22 -20.68
CA SER A 275 -4.62 -15.19 -21.11
C SER A 275 -4.64 -15.53 -22.60
N ASP A 276 -5.62 -15.05 -23.36
CA ASP A 276 -5.81 -15.31 -24.79
C ASP A 276 -5.68 -14.03 -25.62
N PRO A 277 -4.47 -13.70 -26.13
CA PRO A 277 -4.24 -12.51 -26.95
C PRO A 277 -5.02 -12.45 -28.27
N THR A 278 -5.67 -13.54 -28.67
CA THR A 278 -6.48 -13.60 -29.91
C THR A 278 -7.97 -13.38 -29.64
N SER A 279 -8.38 -13.32 -28.37
CA SER A 279 -9.76 -13.09 -27.98
C SER A 279 -10.20 -11.65 -28.25
N ALA A 280 -11.50 -11.47 -28.44
CA ALA A 280 -12.11 -10.15 -28.61
C ALA A 280 -11.98 -9.33 -27.32
N GLU A 281 -12.12 -9.97 -26.16
CA GLU A 281 -11.99 -9.37 -24.83
C GLU A 281 -10.57 -8.85 -24.59
N TYR A 282 -9.53 -9.63 -24.93
CA TYR A 282 -8.15 -9.15 -24.82
C TYR A 282 -7.89 -7.95 -25.71
N THR A 283 -8.37 -8.01 -26.96
CA THR A 283 -8.23 -6.90 -27.92
C THR A 283 -8.92 -5.64 -27.42
N ALA A 284 -10.14 -5.77 -26.88
CA ALA A 284 -10.89 -4.65 -26.31
C ALA A 284 -10.22 -4.07 -25.06
N MET A 285 -9.74 -4.92 -24.13
CA MET A 285 -9.00 -4.46 -22.96
C MET A 285 -7.74 -3.68 -23.35
N LEU A 286 -6.98 -4.20 -24.31
CA LEU A 286 -5.74 -3.57 -24.76
C LEU A 286 -6.01 -2.22 -25.45
N ALA A 287 -7.05 -2.13 -26.27
CA ALA A 287 -7.44 -0.90 -26.94
C ALA A 287 -7.79 0.22 -25.95
N ASP A 288 -8.56 -0.11 -24.90
CA ASP A 288 -8.89 0.86 -23.85
C ASP A 288 -7.66 1.29 -23.04
N ILE A 289 -6.78 0.34 -22.68
CA ILE A 289 -5.51 0.65 -22.02
C ILE A 289 -4.66 1.59 -22.89
N ASP A 290 -4.60 1.35 -24.20
CA ASP A 290 -3.84 2.19 -25.12
C ASP A 290 -4.41 3.60 -25.23
N TYR A 291 -5.75 3.74 -25.19
CA TYR A 291 -6.41 5.03 -25.18
C TYR A 291 -6.07 5.83 -23.92
N VAL A 292 -6.29 5.25 -22.74
CA VAL A 292 -5.97 5.89 -21.45
C VAL A 292 -4.47 6.17 -21.32
N ALA A 293 -3.61 5.31 -21.84
CA ALA A 293 -2.17 5.55 -21.87
C ALA A 293 -1.82 6.80 -22.71
N GLY A 294 -2.51 7.03 -23.82
CA GLY A 294 -2.36 8.26 -24.62
C GLY A 294 -2.72 9.51 -23.82
N MET A 295 -3.80 9.47 -23.06
CA MET A 295 -4.23 10.57 -22.20
C MET A 295 -3.21 10.83 -21.06
N LEU A 296 -2.76 9.78 -20.37
CA LEU A 296 -1.72 9.89 -19.34
C LEU A 296 -0.38 10.38 -19.93
N LYS A 297 -0.10 10.06 -21.21
CA LYS A 297 1.11 10.50 -21.92
C LYS A 297 1.05 11.99 -22.22
N GLU A 298 -0.13 12.54 -22.48
CA GLU A 298 -0.31 13.98 -22.59
C GLU A 298 0.05 14.69 -21.28
N LEU A 299 -0.41 14.18 -20.14
CA LEU A 299 0.00 14.71 -18.83
C LEU A 299 1.52 14.65 -18.63
N GLN A 300 2.16 13.55 -19.04
CA GLN A 300 3.61 13.44 -19.00
C GLN A 300 4.30 14.51 -19.86
N ASP A 301 3.84 14.72 -21.09
CA ASP A 301 4.44 15.68 -22.02
C ASP A 301 4.28 17.13 -21.53
N GLN A 302 3.34 17.34 -20.61
CA GLN A 302 3.10 18.60 -19.93
C GLN A 302 3.72 18.65 -18.53
N ASN A 303 4.57 17.67 -18.20
CA ASN A 303 5.29 17.58 -16.93
C ASN A 303 4.34 17.48 -15.70
N VAL A 304 3.20 16.82 -15.85
CA VAL A 304 2.25 16.58 -14.74
C VAL A 304 2.45 15.16 -14.19
N PRO A 305 2.85 15.02 -12.92
CA PRO A 305 2.88 13.72 -12.24
C PRO A 305 1.48 13.33 -11.80
N VAL A 306 1.20 12.03 -11.74
CA VAL A 306 -0.13 11.49 -11.43
C VAL A 306 -0.02 10.38 -10.39
N ILE A 307 -0.84 10.45 -9.33
CA ILE A 307 -1.16 9.28 -8.53
C ILE A 307 -2.14 8.44 -9.36
N TRP A 308 -1.71 7.26 -9.81
CA TRP A 308 -2.48 6.38 -10.69
C TRP A 308 -2.98 5.17 -9.93
N ARG A 309 -4.31 5.09 -9.75
CA ARG A 309 -5.01 4.03 -8.99
C ARG A 309 -5.99 3.25 -9.88
N PRO A 310 -5.50 2.40 -10.81
CA PRO A 310 -6.36 1.60 -11.66
C PRO A 310 -6.86 0.35 -10.95
N LEU A 311 -7.88 -0.30 -11.52
CA LEU A 311 -8.36 -1.63 -11.10
C LEU A 311 -8.64 -1.72 -9.59
N HIS A 312 -9.19 -0.65 -9.01
CA HIS A 312 -9.44 -0.51 -7.58
C HIS A 312 -10.51 -1.49 -7.07
N GLU A 313 -10.51 -1.75 -5.76
CA GLU A 313 -11.47 -2.62 -5.06
C GLU A 313 -11.62 -4.04 -5.66
N ALA A 314 -10.58 -4.53 -6.34
CA ALA A 314 -10.69 -5.73 -7.16
C ALA A 314 -11.13 -6.98 -6.39
N ALA A 315 -10.65 -7.15 -5.17
CA ALA A 315 -10.95 -8.32 -4.35
C ALA A 315 -12.42 -8.37 -3.88
N GLY A 316 -13.15 -7.25 -3.95
CA GLY A 316 -14.59 -7.20 -3.72
C GLY A 316 -15.41 -7.92 -4.79
N GLY A 317 -14.88 -8.06 -6.00
CA GLY A 317 -15.50 -8.80 -7.12
C GLY A 317 -16.72 -8.12 -7.75
N TRP A 318 -17.16 -6.98 -7.22
CA TRP A 318 -18.29 -6.22 -7.76
C TRP A 318 -17.96 -5.48 -9.05
N PHE A 319 -16.67 -5.27 -9.38
CA PHE A 319 -16.24 -4.80 -10.68
C PHE A 319 -15.74 -5.95 -11.56
N TRP A 320 -15.90 -5.81 -12.89
CA TRP A 320 -15.60 -6.92 -13.81
C TRP A 320 -14.14 -7.37 -13.74
N TRP A 321 -13.21 -6.47 -13.41
CA TRP A 321 -11.79 -6.82 -13.25
C TRP A 321 -11.53 -7.70 -12.02
N GLY A 322 -12.41 -7.66 -11.02
CA GLY A 322 -12.39 -8.54 -9.85
C GLY A 322 -13.17 -9.85 -10.03
N ALA A 323 -13.99 -9.99 -11.08
CA ALA A 323 -15.04 -11.00 -11.13
C ALA A 323 -14.57 -12.46 -11.22
N LYS A 324 -13.31 -12.70 -11.62
CA LYS A 324 -12.76 -14.06 -11.86
C LYS A 324 -11.58 -14.41 -10.95
N GLY A 325 -11.49 -13.73 -9.81
CA GLY A 325 -10.49 -14.02 -8.79
C GLY A 325 -9.11 -13.41 -9.06
N PRO A 326 -8.13 -13.70 -8.18
CA PRO A 326 -6.85 -12.99 -8.14
C PRO A 326 -5.94 -13.22 -9.36
N ALA A 327 -5.97 -14.40 -9.97
CA ALA A 327 -5.03 -14.72 -11.05
C ALA A 327 -5.28 -13.91 -12.34
N PRO A 328 -6.51 -13.82 -12.88
CA PRO A 328 -6.81 -12.94 -14.01
C PRO A 328 -6.55 -11.46 -13.70
N LEU A 329 -6.91 -10.99 -12.51
CA LEU A 329 -6.63 -9.61 -12.11
C LEU A 329 -5.13 -9.30 -12.16
N LYS A 330 -4.29 -10.11 -11.51
CA LYS A 330 -2.84 -9.86 -11.50
C LYS A 330 -2.25 -9.86 -12.90
N ALA A 331 -2.73 -10.76 -13.78
CA ALA A 331 -2.33 -10.76 -15.18
C ALA A 331 -2.73 -9.46 -15.90
N LEU A 332 -3.92 -8.90 -15.61
CA LEU A 332 -4.36 -7.61 -16.16
C LEU A 332 -3.55 -6.44 -15.60
N TRP A 333 -3.25 -6.43 -14.29
CA TRP A 333 -2.38 -5.42 -13.67
C TRP A 333 -0.99 -5.42 -14.33
N HIS A 334 -0.37 -6.59 -14.48
CA HIS A 334 0.94 -6.71 -15.12
C HIS A 334 0.90 -6.31 -16.60
N LEU A 335 -0.16 -6.66 -17.33
CA LEU A 335 -0.35 -6.20 -18.70
C LEU A 335 -0.46 -4.68 -18.77
N MET A 336 -1.28 -4.06 -17.92
CA MET A 336 -1.49 -2.62 -17.87
C MET A 336 -0.19 -1.90 -17.53
N TYR A 337 0.52 -2.36 -16.49
CA TYR A 337 1.82 -1.81 -16.11
C TYR A 337 2.82 -1.90 -17.27
N ASP A 338 2.98 -3.06 -17.88
CA ASP A 338 3.91 -3.24 -19.00
C ASP A 338 3.51 -2.39 -20.21
N ARG A 339 2.22 -2.29 -20.51
CA ARG A 339 1.72 -1.50 -21.63
C ARG A 339 1.93 0.00 -21.39
N ILE A 340 1.55 0.52 -20.23
CA ILE A 340 1.67 1.95 -19.90
C ILE A 340 3.14 2.33 -19.72
N VAL A 341 3.89 1.59 -18.92
CA VAL A 341 5.30 1.92 -18.61
C VAL A 341 6.20 1.53 -19.79
N ASN A 342 6.23 0.26 -20.20
CA ASN A 342 7.27 -0.18 -21.14
C ASN A 342 6.91 0.11 -22.60
N HIS A 343 5.65 -0.08 -23.01
CA HIS A 343 5.25 0.15 -24.40
C HIS A 343 5.01 1.64 -24.72
N HIS A 344 4.24 2.35 -23.89
CA HIS A 344 3.93 3.78 -24.09
C HIS A 344 4.97 4.74 -23.48
N GLY A 345 5.90 4.24 -22.68
CA GLY A 345 7.00 5.06 -22.16
C GLY A 345 6.59 6.05 -21.07
N LEU A 346 5.51 5.77 -20.31
CA LEU A 346 5.09 6.63 -19.20
C LEU A 346 5.94 6.41 -17.95
N ARG A 347 6.38 7.52 -17.37
CA ARG A 347 7.33 7.71 -16.28
C ARG A 347 6.85 8.74 -15.26
N ASN A 348 5.66 9.29 -15.44
CA ASN A 348 5.04 10.30 -14.58
C ASN A 348 4.03 9.71 -13.56
N LEU A 349 3.93 8.39 -13.45
CA LEU A 349 2.90 7.72 -12.64
C LEU A 349 3.46 7.14 -11.34
N ILE A 350 2.69 7.31 -10.27
CA ILE A 350 2.86 6.66 -8.96
C ILE A 350 1.73 5.64 -8.81
N TRP A 351 2.05 4.35 -8.80
CA TRP A 351 1.08 3.25 -8.85
C TRP A 351 0.49 2.93 -7.49
N VAL A 352 -0.83 3.01 -7.37
CA VAL A 352 -1.56 2.72 -6.11
C VAL A 352 -2.39 1.45 -6.24
N TRP A 353 -2.04 0.43 -5.44
CA TRP A 353 -2.85 -0.79 -5.29
C TRP A 353 -3.93 -0.55 -4.23
N THR A 354 -5.20 -0.79 -4.55
CA THR A 354 -6.28 -0.72 -3.56
C THR A 354 -6.49 -2.11 -2.97
N ARG A 355 -6.32 -2.24 -1.65
CA ARG A 355 -6.53 -3.51 -0.95
C ARG A 355 -7.91 -3.64 -0.32
N GLU A 356 -8.36 -4.87 -0.24
CA GLU A 356 -9.50 -5.30 0.59
C GLU A 356 -9.02 -6.12 1.81
N PRO A 357 -9.90 -6.45 2.76
CA PRO A 357 -9.59 -7.43 3.79
C PRO A 357 -9.35 -8.83 3.19
N ASP A 358 -8.41 -9.58 3.76
CA ASP A 358 -8.07 -10.96 3.36
C ASP A 358 -7.71 -11.14 1.87
N ASP A 359 -7.04 -10.15 1.28
CA ASP A 359 -6.78 -10.08 -0.16
C ASP A 359 -5.33 -10.39 -0.59
N ASP A 360 -4.50 -10.99 0.28
CA ASP A 360 -3.07 -11.22 0.00
C ASP A 360 -2.79 -11.91 -1.36
N ALA A 361 -3.71 -12.77 -1.80
CA ALA A 361 -3.60 -13.47 -3.09
C ALA A 361 -3.73 -12.53 -4.31
N TRP A 362 -4.31 -11.34 -4.14
CA TRP A 362 -4.62 -10.35 -5.18
C TRP A 362 -3.48 -9.35 -5.39
N TYR A 363 -2.60 -9.16 -4.41
CA TYR A 363 -1.50 -8.21 -4.50
C TYR A 363 -0.62 -8.44 -5.75
N PRO A 364 -0.45 -7.43 -6.62
CA PRO A 364 0.30 -7.58 -7.87
C PRO A 364 1.81 -7.84 -7.70
N GLY A 365 2.40 -7.45 -6.56
CA GLY A 365 3.82 -7.58 -6.27
C GLY A 365 4.52 -6.23 -6.06
N ASP A 366 5.57 -6.23 -5.23
CA ASP A 366 6.29 -5.02 -4.81
C ASP A 366 6.92 -4.23 -5.96
N GLU A 367 7.22 -4.90 -7.07
CA GLU A 367 7.82 -4.32 -8.27
C GLU A 367 6.81 -3.61 -9.19
N TYR A 368 5.52 -3.61 -8.84
CA TYR A 368 4.44 -3.02 -9.64
C TYR A 368 3.55 -2.03 -8.86
N VAL A 369 3.91 -1.74 -7.61
CA VAL A 369 3.10 -0.91 -6.69
C VAL A 369 4.00 0.03 -5.91
N ASP A 370 3.69 1.33 -5.91
CA ASP A 370 4.41 2.35 -5.14
C ASP A 370 3.78 2.58 -3.75
N ILE A 371 2.45 2.62 -3.70
CA ILE A 371 1.64 2.96 -2.53
C ILE A 371 0.47 1.99 -2.43
N VAL A 372 0.00 1.70 -1.21
CA VAL A 372 -1.19 0.88 -0.99
C VAL A 372 -2.33 1.71 -0.43
N GLY A 373 -3.47 1.69 -1.10
CA GLY A 373 -4.70 2.33 -0.67
C GLY A 373 -5.70 1.38 -0.03
N ARG A 374 -6.57 1.94 0.79
CA ARG A 374 -7.72 1.27 1.39
C ARG A 374 -8.97 2.13 1.22
N ASP A 375 -10.04 1.52 0.72
CA ASP A 375 -11.33 2.18 0.53
C ASP A 375 -12.28 1.78 1.68
N ILE A 376 -12.80 2.75 2.43
CA ILE A 376 -13.61 2.49 3.64
C ILE A 376 -14.88 3.33 3.66
N TYR A 377 -16.03 2.66 3.54
CA TYR A 377 -17.34 3.27 3.64
C TYR A 377 -18.05 2.83 4.94
N LYS A 378 -17.84 3.62 6.01
CA LYS A 378 -18.52 3.49 7.30
C LYS A 378 -19.19 4.81 7.67
N ASP A 379 -20.51 4.88 7.51
CA ASP A 379 -21.30 6.09 7.73
C ASP A 379 -21.17 6.59 9.18
N GLY A 380 -20.71 7.83 9.36
CA GLY A 380 -20.53 8.47 10.67
C GLY A 380 -19.38 7.94 11.53
N ASP A 381 -18.57 6.98 11.03
CA ASP A 381 -17.37 6.51 11.73
C ASP A 381 -16.18 7.43 11.43
N HIS A 382 -15.78 8.22 12.43
CA HIS A 382 -14.62 9.11 12.37
C HIS A 382 -13.43 8.59 13.17
N GLY A 383 -13.39 7.28 13.46
CA GLY A 383 -12.24 6.63 14.07
C GLY A 383 -11.01 6.69 13.16
N SER A 384 -9.81 6.67 13.77
CA SER A 384 -8.52 6.77 13.07
C SER A 384 -8.24 5.63 12.08
N GLN A 385 -8.97 4.51 12.22
CA GLN A 385 -8.72 3.24 11.53
C GLN A 385 -7.27 2.72 11.80
N THR A 386 -6.68 3.04 12.95
CA THR A 386 -5.29 2.69 13.30
C THR A 386 -5.00 1.19 13.27
N LEU A 387 -5.98 0.33 13.60
CA LEU A 387 -5.77 -1.11 13.57
C LEU A 387 -5.72 -1.65 12.14
N GLU A 388 -6.52 -1.08 11.24
CA GLU A 388 -6.44 -1.34 9.79
C GLU A 388 -5.08 -0.89 9.26
N PHE A 389 -4.64 0.32 9.63
CA PHE A 389 -3.31 0.84 9.29
C PHE A 389 -2.19 -0.10 9.75
N SER A 390 -2.24 -0.56 11.01
CA SER A 390 -1.25 -1.47 11.58
C SER A 390 -1.20 -2.81 10.82
N ASP A 391 -2.35 -3.42 10.53
CA ASP A 391 -2.41 -4.67 9.77
C ASP A 391 -1.78 -4.49 8.38
N MET A 392 -2.16 -3.45 7.65
CA MET A 392 -1.57 -3.10 6.35
C MET A 392 -0.06 -2.91 6.44
N ASN A 393 0.38 -2.10 7.40
CA ASN A 393 1.78 -1.75 7.55
C ASN A 393 2.61 -3.01 7.81
N SER A 394 2.10 -3.93 8.63
CA SER A 394 2.73 -5.23 8.87
C SER A 394 2.76 -6.11 7.63
N ARG A 395 1.67 -6.17 6.84
CA ARG A 395 1.59 -7.00 5.63
C ARG A 395 2.59 -6.60 4.55
N TYR A 396 2.77 -5.29 4.37
CA TYR A 396 3.73 -4.73 3.41
C TYR A 396 5.11 -4.47 4.04
N GLY A 397 5.35 -4.99 5.24
CA GLY A 397 6.64 -4.91 5.94
C GLY A 397 7.14 -3.49 6.20
N GLY A 398 6.23 -2.51 6.32
CA GLY A 398 6.57 -1.09 6.48
C GLY A 398 7.18 -0.43 5.25
N LYS A 399 7.15 -1.09 4.08
CA LYS A 399 7.88 -0.64 2.87
C LYS A 399 7.10 0.26 1.92
N LYS A 400 5.79 0.36 2.12
CA LYS A 400 4.90 1.13 1.25
C LYS A 400 4.19 2.18 2.12
N MET A 401 4.06 3.38 1.59
CA MET A 401 3.14 4.35 2.17
C MET A 401 1.71 3.82 2.05
N LEU A 402 0.89 4.10 3.04
CA LEU A 402 -0.49 3.66 3.12
C LEU A 402 -1.43 4.86 3.06
N THR A 403 -2.59 4.70 2.43
CA THR A 403 -3.57 5.79 2.28
C THR A 403 -5.00 5.29 2.45
N LEU A 404 -5.88 6.22 2.84
CA LEU A 404 -7.32 6.07 2.69
C LEU A 404 -7.70 6.62 1.31
N SER A 405 -7.60 5.76 0.29
CA SER A 405 -7.76 6.14 -1.11
C SER A 405 -9.18 6.52 -1.48
N GLU A 406 -10.18 5.98 -0.78
CA GLU A 406 -11.55 6.47 -0.74
C GLU A 406 -12.13 6.33 0.67
N VAL A 407 -12.94 7.30 1.09
CA VAL A 407 -13.75 7.17 2.30
C VAL A 407 -15.16 7.70 2.13
N GLY A 408 -16.10 7.14 2.88
CA GLY A 408 -17.36 7.81 3.15
C GLY A 408 -17.15 8.91 4.18
N SER A 409 -16.90 8.50 5.43
CA SER A 409 -16.62 9.39 6.56
C SER A 409 -15.12 9.39 6.82
N PHE A 410 -14.48 10.56 6.82
CA PHE A 410 -13.03 10.63 7.05
C PHE A 410 -12.69 10.61 8.55
N PRO A 411 -11.50 10.12 8.95
CA PRO A 411 -11.10 10.11 10.35
C PRO A 411 -11.01 11.52 10.95
N ASP A 412 -11.48 11.70 12.18
CA ASP A 412 -11.23 12.93 12.92
C ASP A 412 -9.71 13.10 13.17
N VAL A 413 -9.18 14.28 12.88
CA VAL A 413 -7.75 14.60 13.02
C VAL A 413 -7.21 14.35 14.43
N ASP A 414 -8.00 14.58 15.48
CA ASP A 414 -7.54 14.34 16.86
C ASP A 414 -7.32 12.84 17.09
N ASN A 415 -8.18 11.99 16.52
CA ASN A 415 -8.03 10.54 16.59
C ASN A 415 -6.80 10.08 15.79
N LEU A 416 -6.54 10.66 14.62
CA LEU A 416 -5.33 10.37 13.83
C LEU A 416 -4.06 10.64 14.65
N VAL A 417 -3.96 11.81 15.28
CA VAL A 417 -2.78 12.23 16.07
C VAL A 417 -2.66 11.42 17.37
N SER A 418 -3.78 11.20 18.06
CA SER A 418 -3.83 10.41 19.31
C SER A 418 -3.37 8.97 19.08
N ASP A 419 -3.90 8.32 18.03
CA ASP A 419 -3.62 6.93 17.75
C ASP A 419 -2.32 6.73 16.94
N GLY A 420 -1.76 7.81 16.39
CA GLY A 420 -0.60 7.77 15.51
C GLY A 420 -0.88 7.08 14.17
N ALA A 421 -2.11 7.17 13.68
CA ALA A 421 -2.53 6.58 12.40
C ALA A 421 -1.97 7.42 11.23
N ALA A 422 -0.87 6.93 10.67
CA ALA A 422 -0.04 7.65 9.71
C ALA A 422 -0.49 7.46 8.25
N TRP A 423 -1.77 7.67 7.97
CA TRP A 423 -2.28 7.67 6.60
C TRP A 423 -1.67 8.82 5.80
N SER A 424 -1.20 8.55 4.58
CA SER A 424 -0.56 9.55 3.70
C SER A 424 -1.55 10.62 3.25
N TRP A 425 -2.74 10.20 2.81
CA TRP A 425 -3.86 11.08 2.52
C TRP A 425 -5.19 10.41 2.88
N TYR A 426 -6.25 11.20 2.84
CA TYR A 426 -7.63 10.72 2.83
C TYR A 426 -8.38 11.39 1.69
N MET A 427 -9.37 10.71 1.11
CA MET A 427 -10.15 11.27 0.01
C MET A 427 -11.62 10.85 0.12
N PRO A 428 -12.50 11.70 0.69
CA PRO A 428 -13.92 11.43 0.68
C PRO A 428 -14.45 11.42 -0.75
N TRP A 429 -15.42 10.54 -0.99
CA TRP A 429 -16.07 10.48 -2.30
C TRP A 429 -16.88 11.75 -2.59
N TYR A 430 -17.26 11.95 -3.85
CA TYR A 430 -17.99 13.14 -4.27
C TYR A 430 -19.43 13.19 -3.70
N GLY A 431 -20.10 14.33 -3.87
CA GLY A 431 -21.51 14.50 -3.55
C GLY A 431 -21.80 14.39 -2.06
N GLY A 432 -22.74 13.53 -1.68
CA GLY A 432 -23.21 13.40 -0.29
C GLY A 432 -22.09 13.02 0.69
N TYR A 433 -21.13 12.20 0.29
CA TYR A 433 -20.01 11.83 1.15
C TYR A 433 -19.17 13.05 1.55
N THR A 434 -19.01 14.03 0.67
CA THR A 434 -18.33 15.29 0.99
C THR A 434 -19.24 16.30 1.70
N ARG A 435 -20.50 16.45 1.24
CA ARG A 435 -21.37 17.59 1.57
C ARG A 435 -22.40 17.32 2.67
N ASP A 436 -22.75 16.06 2.93
CA ASP A 436 -23.76 15.69 3.92
C ASP A 436 -23.15 15.38 5.28
N SER A 437 -23.71 16.01 6.32
CA SER A 437 -23.39 15.77 7.73
C SER A 437 -23.57 14.34 8.21
N LYS A 438 -24.34 13.52 7.51
CA LYS A 438 -24.41 12.07 7.75
C LYS A 438 -23.04 11.41 7.65
N TYR A 439 -22.21 11.89 6.73
CA TYR A 439 -20.85 11.38 6.52
C TYR A 439 -19.84 12.31 7.15
N ASN A 440 -19.85 13.60 6.78
CA ASN A 440 -18.84 14.56 7.21
C ASN A 440 -19.51 15.93 7.47
N SER A 441 -19.67 16.30 8.74
CA SER A 441 -20.25 17.59 9.09
C SER A 441 -19.35 18.77 8.70
N LEU A 442 -19.94 19.93 8.38
CA LEU A 442 -19.16 21.13 8.08
C LEU A 442 -18.28 21.59 9.26
N ALA A 443 -18.71 21.32 10.50
CA ALA A 443 -17.89 21.59 11.69
C ALA A 443 -16.63 20.70 11.70
N LEU A 444 -16.76 19.43 11.30
CA LEU A 444 -15.64 18.51 11.19
C LEU A 444 -14.69 18.92 10.05
N TRP A 445 -15.21 19.31 8.89
CA TRP A 445 -14.37 19.84 7.80
C TRP A 445 -13.54 21.06 8.23
N ARG A 446 -14.17 22.02 8.91
CA ARG A 446 -13.47 23.20 9.45
C ARG A 446 -12.39 22.82 10.46
N LYS A 447 -12.67 21.85 11.33
CA LYS A 447 -11.67 21.31 12.27
C LYS A 447 -10.51 20.68 11.52
N MET A 448 -10.81 19.79 10.57
CA MET A 448 -9.82 19.07 9.77
C MET A 448 -8.88 20.04 9.05
N PHE A 449 -9.42 21.00 8.29
CA PHE A 449 -8.64 21.96 7.51
C PHE A 449 -7.90 23.02 8.33
N ALA A 450 -8.30 23.25 9.58
CA ALA A 450 -7.61 24.19 10.47
C ALA A 450 -6.46 23.53 11.27
N HIS A 451 -6.38 22.20 11.27
CA HIS A 451 -5.42 21.47 12.10
C HIS A 451 -4.05 21.37 11.44
N GLU A 452 -2.98 21.64 12.19
CA GLU A 452 -1.59 21.68 11.66
C GLU A 452 -1.08 20.35 11.10
N TYR A 453 -1.69 19.24 11.49
CA TYR A 453 -1.42 17.90 10.95
C TYR A 453 -1.94 17.71 9.52
N VAL A 454 -2.87 18.54 9.06
CA VAL A 454 -3.53 18.39 7.76
C VAL A 454 -2.97 19.41 6.78
N ILE A 455 -2.50 18.92 5.62
CA ILE A 455 -2.01 19.78 4.53
C ILE A 455 -3.18 20.10 3.61
N THR A 456 -3.44 21.38 3.42
CA THR A 456 -4.40 21.96 2.48
C THR A 456 -3.70 22.61 1.28
N LEU A 457 -4.44 22.95 0.22
CA LEU A 457 -3.83 23.44 -1.02
C LEU A 457 -2.98 24.70 -0.83
N ASP A 458 -3.37 25.61 0.06
CA ASP A 458 -2.61 26.83 0.37
C ASP A 458 -1.30 26.58 1.13
N GLU A 459 -1.10 25.38 1.66
CA GLU A 459 0.11 24.93 2.37
C GLU A 459 1.04 24.10 1.47
N MET A 460 0.62 23.80 0.24
CA MET A 460 1.42 23.02 -0.70
C MET A 460 2.69 23.77 -1.12
N PRO A 461 3.86 23.10 -1.10
CA PRO A 461 5.11 23.70 -1.58
C PRO A 461 5.08 23.82 -3.10
N GLN A 462 6.12 24.42 -3.69
CA GLN A 462 6.31 24.34 -5.14
C GLN A 462 6.65 22.91 -5.56
N LEU A 463 5.62 22.12 -5.86
CA LEU A 463 5.72 20.67 -6.02
C LEU A 463 6.58 20.26 -7.23
N SER A 464 6.58 21.06 -8.29
CA SER A 464 7.37 20.82 -9.51
C SER A 464 8.88 20.86 -9.33
N THR A 465 9.34 21.45 -8.22
CA THR A 465 10.76 21.55 -7.86
C THR A 465 11.02 21.05 -6.44
N TYR A 466 10.11 20.24 -5.88
CA TYR A 466 10.26 19.74 -4.52
C TYR A 466 11.47 18.82 -4.42
N GLU A 467 12.42 19.22 -3.59
CA GLU A 467 13.58 18.42 -3.22
C GLU A 467 13.37 17.89 -1.80
N ARG A 468 13.82 16.66 -1.59
CA ARG A 468 13.71 15.98 -0.32
C ARG A 468 14.48 16.73 0.77
N GLN A 469 13.84 17.00 1.90
CA GLN A 469 14.40 17.81 2.97
C GLN A 469 15.46 17.06 3.78
N ASP A 470 15.24 15.77 4.04
CA ASP A 470 16.25 14.90 4.61
C ASP A 470 16.82 14.00 3.50
N PRO A 471 18.08 14.19 3.09
CA PRO A 471 18.68 13.32 2.10
C PRO A 471 18.73 11.91 2.70
N VAL A 472 18.24 10.92 1.94
CA VAL A 472 18.49 9.52 2.25
C VAL A 472 20.00 9.36 2.32
N THR A 473 20.53 9.20 3.53
CA THR A 473 21.76 8.41 3.66
C THR A 473 21.36 7.02 3.21
N GLU A 474 21.62 6.71 1.95
CA GLU A 474 21.55 5.35 1.40
C GLU A 474 22.06 4.41 2.49
N PRO A 475 21.24 3.49 3.04
CA PRO A 475 21.75 2.48 3.92
C PRO A 475 22.86 1.78 3.14
N THR A 476 24.11 1.92 3.59
CA THR A 476 25.24 1.11 3.14
C THR A 476 25.05 -0.30 3.71
N GLY A 477 23.97 -0.97 3.30
CA GLY A 477 23.61 -2.33 3.61
C GLY A 477 23.78 -3.17 2.36
N LEU A 478 25.01 -3.59 2.08
CA LEU A 478 25.40 -4.64 1.13
C LEU A 478 24.80 -4.60 -0.28
N TRP A 479 24.39 -3.43 -0.77
CA TRP A 479 24.14 -3.20 -2.19
C TRP A 479 25.01 -2.04 -2.65
N ASN A 480 26.14 -2.41 -3.25
CA ASN A 480 27.13 -1.51 -3.78
C ASN A 480 26.49 -0.56 -4.82
N SER A 481 26.45 0.74 -4.52
CA SER A 481 25.97 1.86 -5.35
C SER A 481 26.85 2.14 -6.58
N GLN A 482 27.38 1.09 -7.18
CA GLN A 482 28.03 1.09 -8.49
C GLN A 482 27.55 -0.09 -9.35
N LYS A 483 26.24 -0.38 -9.36
CA LYS A 483 25.71 -1.02 -10.58
C LYS A 483 25.61 0.05 -11.64
N GLU A 484 26.64 0.06 -12.49
CA GLU A 484 26.56 0.48 -13.88
C GLU A 484 25.14 0.26 -14.42
N LYS A 485 24.62 1.20 -15.22
CA LYS A 485 23.45 0.99 -16.07
C LYS A 485 23.42 -0.48 -16.54
N PRO A 486 22.26 -1.18 -16.46
CA PRO A 486 22.20 -2.59 -16.78
C PRO A 486 22.88 -2.82 -18.13
N ALA A 487 23.84 -3.74 -18.15
CA ALA A 487 24.73 -3.90 -19.30
C ALA A 487 23.95 -4.18 -20.59
N PHE A 488 22.73 -4.68 -20.49
CA PHE A 488 21.74 -4.80 -21.57
C PHE A 488 20.33 -4.90 -20.97
N VAL A 489 19.32 -4.63 -21.79
CA VAL A 489 17.88 -4.81 -21.50
C VAL A 489 17.34 -5.91 -22.41
N ALA A 490 16.35 -6.67 -21.95
CA ALA A 490 15.68 -7.69 -22.77
C ALA A 490 14.16 -7.54 -22.64
N TYR A 491 13.46 -7.54 -23.78
CA TYR A 491 12.02 -7.36 -23.86
C TYR A 491 11.41 -8.24 -24.97
N PRO A 492 10.22 -8.83 -24.76
CA PRO A 492 9.46 -8.86 -23.50
C PRO A 492 10.06 -9.85 -22.48
N THR A 493 9.86 -9.60 -21.17
CA THR A 493 10.26 -10.56 -20.12
C THR A 493 9.33 -11.78 -20.06
N MET A 494 8.11 -11.69 -20.63
CA MET A 494 7.28 -12.82 -21.04
C MET A 494 7.36 -13.01 -22.56
N VAL A 495 8.12 -14.01 -23.02
CA VAL A 495 8.37 -14.24 -24.45
C VAL A 495 7.53 -15.39 -25.00
N VAL A 496 6.86 -15.19 -26.13
CA VAL A 496 6.16 -16.26 -26.86
C VAL A 496 7.02 -16.82 -27.99
N ARG A 497 7.68 -15.96 -28.77
CA ARG A 497 8.51 -16.38 -29.91
C ARG A 497 9.89 -15.76 -29.89
N ASP A 498 9.97 -14.44 -29.82
CA ASP A 498 11.23 -13.71 -29.99
C ASP A 498 11.46 -12.74 -28.83
N LEU A 499 12.69 -12.76 -28.31
CA LEU A 499 13.19 -11.85 -27.30
C LEU A 499 14.09 -10.82 -27.98
N VAL A 500 13.76 -9.54 -27.86
CA VAL A 500 14.64 -8.44 -28.29
C VAL A 500 15.55 -8.07 -27.14
N ILE A 501 16.83 -7.93 -27.43
CA ILE A 501 17.87 -7.55 -26.47
C ILE A 501 18.55 -6.31 -26.99
N SER A 502 18.68 -5.29 -26.16
CA SER A 502 19.33 -4.01 -26.50
C SER A 502 20.37 -3.61 -25.45
N SER A 503 21.41 -2.88 -25.85
CA SER A 503 22.45 -2.37 -24.97
C SER A 503 23.07 -1.09 -25.53
N GLU A 504 23.55 -0.21 -24.66
CA GLU A 504 24.39 0.95 -25.05
C GLU A 504 25.78 0.51 -25.58
N ARG A 505 26.23 -0.70 -25.23
CA ARG A 505 27.53 -1.25 -25.64
C ARG A 505 27.34 -2.38 -26.66
N ARG A 506 28.29 -2.50 -27.59
CA ARG A 506 28.25 -3.57 -28.61
C ARG A 506 28.36 -4.94 -27.95
N MET A 507 27.35 -5.77 -28.16
CA MET A 507 27.33 -7.14 -27.69
C MET A 507 27.91 -8.08 -28.77
N LYS A 508 28.61 -9.12 -28.32
CA LYS A 508 29.21 -10.18 -29.13
C LYS A 508 28.45 -11.50 -29.02
N THR A 509 27.84 -11.78 -27.87
CA THR A 509 27.12 -13.03 -27.64
C THR A 509 25.93 -12.84 -26.71
N VAL A 510 24.87 -13.61 -26.96
CA VAL A 510 23.79 -13.86 -26.00
C VAL A 510 23.79 -15.35 -25.65
N THR A 511 23.62 -15.65 -24.38
CA THR A 511 23.49 -17.02 -23.85
C THR A 511 22.22 -17.12 -23.02
N VAL A 512 21.44 -18.18 -23.26
CA VAL A 512 20.20 -18.50 -22.55
C VAL A 512 20.44 -19.77 -21.74
N TYR A 513 20.08 -19.73 -20.47
CA TYR A 513 20.13 -20.84 -19.52
C TYR A 513 18.72 -21.19 -19.08
N ASN A 514 18.42 -22.46 -18.83
CA ASN A 514 17.17 -22.86 -18.19
C ASN A 514 17.21 -22.67 -16.67
N ALA A 515 16.10 -22.95 -15.98
CA ALA A 515 15.98 -22.82 -14.52
C ALA A 515 17.00 -23.64 -13.72
N GLN A 516 17.53 -24.73 -14.28
CA GLN A 516 18.59 -25.55 -13.66
C GLN A 516 20.01 -25.04 -13.95
N GLY A 517 20.14 -23.88 -14.61
CA GLY A 517 21.43 -23.29 -14.97
C GLY A 517 22.13 -23.96 -16.15
N LYS A 518 21.45 -24.87 -16.89
CA LYS A 518 22.00 -25.50 -18.09
C LYS A 518 21.89 -24.53 -19.27
N LEU A 519 22.99 -24.34 -20.00
CA LEU A 519 23.00 -23.58 -21.26
C LEU A 519 22.09 -24.29 -22.28
N VAL A 520 21.08 -23.58 -22.78
CA VAL A 520 20.12 -24.09 -23.77
C VAL A 520 20.23 -23.41 -25.12
N LYS A 521 20.72 -22.17 -25.18
CA LYS A 521 20.94 -21.46 -26.44
C LYS A 521 22.13 -20.51 -26.32
N LYS A 522 22.92 -20.39 -27.38
CA LYS A 522 23.99 -19.40 -27.52
C LYS A 522 23.96 -18.83 -28.93
N GLN A 523 23.95 -17.52 -29.06
CA GLN A 523 23.89 -16.81 -30.32
C GLN A 523 25.02 -15.78 -30.38
N ASN A 524 25.81 -15.80 -31.45
CA ASN A 524 26.76 -14.74 -31.73
C ASN A 524 25.99 -13.55 -32.32
N ILE A 525 26.28 -12.36 -31.82
CA ILE A 525 25.60 -11.12 -32.21
C ILE A 525 26.64 -10.05 -32.56
N GLY A 526 26.26 -9.11 -33.41
CA GLY A 526 27.18 -8.19 -34.08
C GLY A 526 26.90 -6.71 -33.85
N GLY A 527 26.11 -6.33 -32.84
CA GLY A 527 25.60 -4.96 -32.68
C GLY A 527 25.14 -4.63 -31.26
N THR A 528 24.43 -3.50 -31.12
CA THR A 528 23.82 -3.03 -29.87
C THR A 528 22.40 -3.57 -29.66
N THR A 529 21.84 -4.24 -30.66
CA THR A 529 20.52 -4.90 -30.57
C THR A 529 20.61 -6.30 -31.19
N ALA A 530 19.85 -7.25 -30.65
CA ALA A 530 19.72 -8.59 -31.21
C ALA A 530 18.34 -9.17 -30.90
N THR A 531 17.85 -10.03 -31.81
CA THR A 531 16.65 -10.83 -31.58
C THR A 531 17.06 -12.28 -31.35
N VAL A 532 16.56 -12.87 -30.27
CA VAL A 532 16.81 -14.26 -29.87
C VAL A 532 15.49 -15.02 -29.90
N SER A 533 15.40 -16.02 -30.78
CA SER A 533 14.21 -16.88 -30.84
C SER A 533 14.16 -17.84 -29.66
N PHE A 534 13.03 -17.88 -28.99
CA PHE A 534 12.61 -18.83 -27.96
C PHE A 534 11.63 -19.89 -28.51
N THR A 535 11.37 -19.89 -29.82
CA THR A 535 10.35 -20.77 -30.43
C THR A 535 10.60 -22.26 -30.14
N ASP A 536 11.86 -22.69 -30.14
CA ASP A 536 12.24 -24.10 -29.89
C ASP A 536 12.45 -24.45 -28.41
N LEU A 537 12.17 -23.50 -27.50
CA LEU A 537 12.36 -23.70 -26.06
C LEU A 537 11.00 -24.04 -25.42
N ALA A 538 11.01 -25.03 -24.52
CA ALA A 538 9.82 -25.41 -23.77
C ALA A 538 9.33 -24.24 -22.88
N PRO A 539 8.02 -24.17 -22.57
CA PRO A 539 7.51 -23.22 -21.58
C PRO A 539 8.26 -23.33 -20.25
N GLY A 540 8.57 -22.19 -19.64
CA GLY A 540 9.29 -22.16 -18.37
C GLY A 540 10.20 -20.96 -18.18
N LEU A 541 10.98 -21.03 -17.11
CA LEU A 541 11.88 -19.97 -16.68
C LEU A 541 13.27 -20.11 -17.32
N TYR A 542 13.75 -18.99 -17.88
CA TYR A 542 15.07 -18.86 -18.48
C TYR A 542 15.83 -17.66 -17.92
N LEU A 543 17.16 -17.76 -17.93
CA LEU A 543 18.09 -16.67 -17.62
C LEU A 543 18.86 -16.32 -18.87
N VAL A 544 18.82 -15.04 -19.25
CA VAL A 544 19.52 -14.51 -20.43
C VAL A 544 20.72 -13.70 -19.97
N LYS A 545 21.87 -13.94 -20.57
CA LYS A 545 23.13 -13.20 -20.33
C LYS A 545 23.74 -12.77 -21.65
N THR A 546 24.53 -11.71 -21.61
CA THR A 546 25.39 -11.29 -22.73
C THR A 546 26.86 -11.36 -22.33
N ASN A 547 27.79 -11.12 -23.26
CA ASN A 547 29.22 -11.00 -22.95
C ASN A 547 29.59 -9.70 -22.22
N LEU A 548 28.64 -8.80 -21.97
CA LEU A 548 28.87 -7.59 -21.20
C LEU A 548 28.82 -7.96 -19.71
N ASN A 549 29.70 -7.40 -18.89
CA ASN A 549 29.70 -7.64 -17.45
C ASN A 549 28.40 -7.08 -16.84
N GLY A 550 27.53 -7.96 -16.33
CA GLY A 550 26.22 -7.59 -15.80
C GLY A 550 25.41 -8.78 -15.29
N ALA A 551 24.31 -8.51 -14.59
CA ALA A 551 23.39 -9.54 -14.11
C ALA A 551 22.63 -10.23 -15.27
N ALA A 552 22.17 -11.46 -15.05
CA ALA A 552 21.27 -12.12 -15.99
C ALA A 552 19.87 -11.51 -15.93
N VAL A 553 19.18 -11.44 -17.06
CA VAL A 553 17.77 -11.05 -17.12
C VAL A 553 16.89 -12.29 -17.07
N ARG A 554 15.86 -12.25 -16.22
CA ARG A 554 14.88 -13.32 -16.07
C ARG A 554 13.84 -13.25 -17.19
N ILE A 555 13.65 -14.35 -17.92
CA ILE A 555 12.71 -14.45 -19.04
C ILE A 555 11.79 -15.65 -18.82
N ILE A 556 10.48 -15.45 -18.99
CA ILE A 556 9.47 -16.49 -18.90
C ILE A 556 9.00 -16.81 -20.32
N LYS A 557 9.21 -18.04 -20.77
CA LYS A 557 8.65 -18.57 -22.03
C LYS A 557 7.26 -19.12 -21.74
N LYS A 558 6.24 -18.60 -22.45
CA LYS A 558 4.89 -19.18 -22.47
C LYS A 558 4.81 -20.43 -23.34
#